data_AF-A0A3Q3LRP8-F1
#
_entry.id   AF-A0A3Q3LRP8-F1
#
_cell.length_a   1.000
_cell.length_b   1.000
_cell.length_c   1.000
_cell.angle_alpha   90.00
_cell.angle_beta   90.00
_cell.angle_gamma   90.00
#
_symmetry.space_group_name_H-M   'P 1'
#
loop_
_entity.id
_entity.type
_entity.pdbx_description
1 polymer ?
#
loop_
_entity_poly.entity_id
_entity_poly.type
_entity_poly.pdbx_seq_one_letter_code
_entity_poly.pdbx_strand_id
1 'polypeptide(L)'
;MTMSSISDVEKELQRLPEGTCIVVPGGVCFDQMTALLDIHKKQQENEDIKAEVEESKAKLENLKKRKDELEEEIGGYMSLDAYTEQLCKEDEAYRTTERMQREREEELQKREEVKRLREEYVRLQDKKAELHRQVERDAVYQKYMERAVKMTKFKDVPQLISNFERLLRFEELHQRDAESAQKVEENKRTVAALKDQHNLVWLQRNNEMYPLPAELAKERSKSVTWERRWAHIKQTAAKKTLLMGQIKMAAFNLYDMRSGAEDGEKAVDMCDTETQLEEVQKFFQDSEDFLRQHQPAEQRLLLGAPLYWSGGPKQLPALPVD
;
A
#
# COMPACT_ATOMS: atom_id res chain seq x y z
N MET A 1 88.56 -70.21 82.29
CA MET A 1 88.76 -71.02 83.51
C MET A 1 88.51 -72.47 83.15
N THR A 2 89.46 -73.33 83.53
CA THR A 2 89.56 -74.79 83.36
C THR A 2 88.26 -75.51 83.01
N MET A 3 87.98 -75.67 81.70
CA MET A 3 87.19 -76.80 81.23
C MET A 3 88.16 -77.95 81.02
N SER A 4 88.45 -78.69 82.09
CA SER A 4 88.90 -80.07 81.93
C SER A 4 87.80 -80.74 81.11
N SER A 5 88.12 -81.18 79.89
CA SER A 5 87.11 -81.79 79.05
C SER A 5 86.60 -83.00 79.82
N ILE A 6 85.28 -83.16 79.93
CA ILE A 6 84.69 -84.34 80.58
C ILE A 6 85.25 -85.64 79.92
N SER A 7 85.68 -85.55 78.65
CA SER A 7 86.42 -86.58 77.91
C SER A 7 87.79 -86.97 78.51
N ASP A 8 88.48 -86.04 79.18
CA ASP A 8 89.76 -86.28 79.85
C ASP A 8 89.56 -87.02 81.19
N VAL A 9 88.47 -86.74 81.91
CA VAL A 9 88.09 -87.43 83.16
C VAL A 9 87.59 -88.86 82.88
N GLU A 10 86.88 -89.07 81.78
CA GLU A 10 86.39 -90.39 81.32
C GLU A 10 87.55 -91.34 80.94
N LYS A 11 88.61 -90.79 80.32
CA LYS A 11 89.84 -91.53 79.99
C LYS A 11 90.67 -91.95 81.19
N GLU A 12 90.67 -91.18 82.28
CA GLU A 12 91.32 -91.58 83.54
C GLU A 12 90.53 -92.67 84.27
N LEU A 13 89.19 -92.59 84.26
CA LEU A 13 88.31 -93.58 84.89
C LEU A 13 88.35 -94.95 84.20
N GLN A 14 88.63 -95.06 82.89
CA GLN A 14 88.78 -96.35 82.19
C GLN A 14 90.12 -97.09 82.46
N ARG A 15 91.10 -96.47 83.13
CA ARG A 15 92.44 -97.06 83.38
C ARG A 15 92.59 -97.76 84.74
N LEU A 16 91.55 -97.78 85.57
CA LEU A 16 91.57 -98.43 86.90
C LEU A 16 91.00 -99.87 86.84
N PRO A 17 91.61 -100.86 87.54
CA PRO A 17 91.16 -102.25 87.52
C PRO A 17 89.84 -102.47 88.30
N GLU A 18 89.04 -103.44 87.83
CA GLU A 18 87.70 -103.75 88.34
C GLU A 18 87.69 -104.08 89.84
N GLY A 19 86.75 -103.48 90.58
CA GLY A 19 86.58 -103.65 92.03
C GLY A 19 87.10 -102.49 92.90
N THR A 20 87.54 -101.39 92.29
CA THR A 20 88.05 -100.22 93.03
C THR A 20 86.90 -99.26 93.39
N CYS A 21 86.54 -99.19 94.67
CA CYS A 21 85.52 -98.27 95.17
C CYS A 21 86.09 -96.84 95.23
N ILE A 22 85.59 -95.95 94.38
CA ILE A 22 86.00 -94.54 94.33
C ILE A 22 85.06 -93.75 95.25
N VAL A 23 85.58 -93.27 96.38
CA VAL A 23 84.79 -92.48 97.34
C VAL A 23 84.85 -91.01 96.93
N VAL A 24 83.74 -90.51 96.40
CA VAL A 24 83.52 -89.09 96.12
C VAL A 24 82.99 -88.41 97.41
N PRO A 25 83.26 -87.12 97.67
CA PRO A 25 82.89 -86.45 98.92
C PRO A 25 81.35 -86.40 99.07
N GLY A 26 80.80 -87.28 99.91
CA GLY A 26 79.36 -87.51 100.04
C GLY A 26 78.96 -88.86 100.66
N GLY A 27 79.90 -89.81 100.79
CA GLY A 27 79.74 -90.97 101.69
C GLY A 27 78.94 -92.17 101.16
N VAL A 28 78.82 -92.33 99.84
CA VAL A 28 78.20 -93.52 99.20
C VAL A 28 79.17 -94.13 98.20
N CYS A 29 79.44 -95.44 98.29
CA CYS A 29 80.31 -96.18 97.37
C CYS A 29 79.51 -96.54 96.10
N PHE A 30 79.98 -96.08 94.93
CA PHE A 30 79.42 -96.44 93.62
C PHE A 30 80.45 -97.27 92.82
N ASP A 31 79.96 -98.24 92.04
CA ASP A 31 80.79 -99.01 91.12
C ASP A 31 81.21 -98.12 89.92
N GLN A 32 82.41 -98.35 89.37
CA GLN A 32 83.01 -97.61 88.24
C GLN A 32 82.07 -97.48 87.02
N MET A 33 81.21 -98.48 86.80
CA MET A 33 80.21 -98.52 85.74
C MET A 33 79.09 -97.47 85.92
N THR A 34 78.74 -97.14 87.16
CA THR A 34 77.70 -96.14 87.46
C THR A 34 78.20 -94.71 87.21
N ALA A 35 79.49 -94.46 87.45
CA ALA A 35 80.13 -93.16 87.19
C ALA A 35 80.27 -92.85 85.68
N LEU A 36 80.60 -93.86 84.86
CA LEU A 36 80.71 -93.68 83.40
C LEU A 36 79.35 -93.39 82.73
N LEU A 37 78.27 -94.04 83.18
CA LEU A 37 76.92 -93.75 82.68
C LEU A 37 76.48 -92.32 83.01
N ASP A 38 76.84 -91.82 84.18
CA ASP A 38 76.55 -90.43 84.58
C ASP A 38 77.35 -89.42 83.75
N ILE A 39 78.60 -89.75 83.41
CA ILE A 39 79.44 -88.93 82.51
C ILE A 39 78.85 -88.86 81.09
N HIS A 40 78.45 -89.99 80.50
CA HIS A 40 77.86 -90.00 79.16
C HIS A 40 76.50 -89.28 79.11
N LYS A 41 75.70 -89.39 80.18
CA LYS A 41 74.47 -88.64 80.35
C LYS A 41 74.73 -87.14 80.42
N LYS A 42 75.78 -86.71 81.14
CA LYS A 42 76.22 -85.31 81.20
C LYS A 42 76.79 -84.78 79.87
N GLN A 43 77.34 -85.65 79.02
CA GLN A 43 77.79 -85.28 77.68
C GLN A 43 76.61 -85.06 76.72
N GLN A 44 75.63 -85.97 76.69
CA GLN A 44 74.39 -85.77 75.92
C GLN A 44 73.65 -84.52 76.40
N GLU A 45 73.51 -84.32 77.72
CA GLU A 45 72.94 -83.10 78.29
C GLU A 45 73.71 -81.85 77.83
N ASN A 46 75.03 -81.88 77.74
CA ASN A 46 75.83 -80.74 77.26
C ASN A 46 75.71 -80.49 75.74
N GLU A 47 75.58 -81.54 74.93
CA GLU A 47 75.36 -81.41 73.49
C GLU A 47 73.95 -80.88 73.19
N ASP A 48 72.95 -81.37 73.91
CA ASP A 48 71.57 -80.85 73.86
C ASP A 48 71.53 -79.38 74.28
N ILE A 49 72.20 -79.03 75.40
CA ILE A 49 72.32 -77.63 75.84
C ILE A 49 73.04 -76.78 74.79
N LYS A 50 74.10 -77.28 74.13
CA LYS A 50 74.81 -76.53 73.09
C LYS A 50 73.94 -76.32 71.84
N ALA A 51 73.22 -77.35 71.40
CA ALA A 51 72.30 -77.25 70.28
C ALA A 51 71.19 -76.24 70.59
N GLU A 52 70.64 -76.27 71.81
CA GLU A 52 69.61 -75.34 72.26
C GLU A 52 70.14 -73.90 72.40
N VAL A 53 71.41 -73.73 72.78
CA VAL A 53 72.09 -72.43 72.81
C VAL A 53 72.31 -71.87 71.40
N GLU A 54 72.76 -72.68 70.44
CA GLU A 54 72.95 -72.24 69.04
C GLU A 54 71.61 -71.95 68.35
N GLU A 55 70.57 -72.76 68.61
CA GLU A 55 69.21 -72.48 68.15
C GLU A 55 68.67 -71.18 68.77
N SER A 56 68.90 -70.97 70.07
CA SER A 56 68.53 -69.73 70.76
C SER A 56 69.28 -68.51 70.22
N LYS A 57 70.57 -68.65 69.85
CA LYS A 57 71.35 -67.58 69.20
C LYS A 57 70.82 -67.26 67.81
N ALA A 58 70.55 -68.26 66.98
CA ALA A 58 70.00 -68.05 65.63
C ALA A 58 68.63 -67.37 65.67
N LYS A 59 67.76 -67.77 66.63
CA LYS A 59 66.48 -67.09 66.89
C LYS A 59 66.69 -65.64 67.33
N LEU A 60 67.67 -65.39 68.22
CA LEU A 60 67.98 -64.04 68.67
C LEU A 60 68.48 -63.14 67.52
N GLU A 61 69.31 -63.65 66.62
CA GLU A 61 69.77 -62.90 65.45
C GLU A 61 68.64 -62.61 64.46
N ASN A 62 67.74 -63.57 64.21
CA ASN A 62 66.57 -63.34 63.37
C ASN A 62 65.65 -62.27 63.98
N LEU A 63 65.39 -62.36 65.28
CA LEU A 63 64.61 -61.35 66.00
C LEU A 63 65.28 -59.96 65.95
N LYS A 64 66.61 -59.88 66.04
CA LYS A 64 67.34 -58.60 65.88
C LYS A 64 67.16 -58.03 64.48
N LYS A 65 67.37 -58.82 63.42
CA LYS A 65 67.13 -58.37 62.04
C LYS A 65 65.68 -57.91 61.85
N ARG A 66 64.72 -58.67 62.37
CA ARG A 66 63.30 -58.30 62.30
C ARG A 66 62.98 -57.02 63.07
N LYS A 67 63.64 -56.78 64.21
CA LYS A 67 63.53 -55.53 64.97
C LYS A 67 64.06 -54.34 64.16
N ASP A 68 65.22 -54.49 63.55
CA ASP A 68 65.86 -53.42 62.76
C ASP A 68 65.02 -53.10 61.50
N GLU A 69 64.50 -54.12 60.80
CA GLU A 69 63.55 -53.96 59.68
C GLU A 69 62.28 -53.19 60.11
N LEU A 70 61.70 -53.57 61.25
CA LEU A 70 60.51 -52.90 61.79
C LEU A 70 60.81 -51.46 62.20
N GLU A 71 62.00 -51.18 62.75
CA GLU A 71 62.41 -49.81 63.09
C GLU A 71 62.59 -48.93 61.84
N GLU A 72 63.14 -49.48 60.74
CA GLU A 72 63.21 -48.79 59.46
C GLU A 72 61.82 -48.54 58.86
N GLU A 73 60.92 -49.53 58.93
CA GLU A 73 59.54 -49.40 58.45
C GLU A 73 58.77 -48.34 59.26
N ILE A 74 58.90 -48.35 60.60
CA ILE A 74 58.32 -47.34 61.50
C ILE A 74 58.88 -45.95 61.18
N GLY A 75 60.19 -45.82 60.97
CA GLY A 75 60.80 -44.56 60.55
C GLY A 75 60.25 -44.05 59.22
N GLY A 76 60.04 -44.96 58.26
CA GLY A 76 59.38 -44.69 56.98
C GLY A 76 57.97 -44.14 57.16
N TYR A 77 57.12 -44.82 57.93
CA TYR A 77 55.74 -44.36 58.21
C TYR A 77 55.73 -43.01 58.94
N MET A 78 56.61 -42.79 59.93
CA MET A 78 56.67 -41.51 60.64
C MET A 78 57.03 -40.34 59.71
N SER A 79 57.94 -40.56 58.75
CA SER A 79 58.28 -39.55 57.75
C SER A 79 57.14 -39.27 56.77
N LEU A 80 56.41 -40.32 56.38
CA LEU A 80 55.23 -40.22 55.52
C LEU A 80 54.10 -39.48 56.25
N ASP A 81 53.83 -39.82 57.51
CA ASP A 81 52.83 -39.15 58.35
C ASP A 81 53.15 -37.65 58.48
N ALA A 82 54.41 -37.30 58.79
CA ALA A 82 54.83 -35.89 58.86
C ALA A 82 54.64 -35.15 57.52
N TYR A 83 54.92 -35.81 56.40
CA TYR A 83 54.69 -35.25 55.07
C TYR A 83 53.18 -35.06 54.78
N THR A 84 52.34 -36.04 55.12
CA THR A 84 50.89 -35.93 54.93
C THR A 84 50.28 -34.85 55.83
N GLU A 85 50.75 -34.72 57.07
CA GLU A 85 50.29 -33.67 57.99
C GLU A 85 50.65 -32.27 57.46
N GLN A 86 51.84 -32.12 56.87
CA GLN A 86 52.25 -30.88 56.23
C GLN A 86 51.36 -30.55 55.02
N LEU A 87 51.07 -31.51 54.15
CA LEU A 87 50.16 -31.31 53.02
C LEU A 87 48.73 -30.95 53.48
N CYS A 88 48.23 -31.57 54.54
CA CYS A 88 46.92 -31.23 55.11
C CYS A 88 46.89 -29.78 55.62
N LYS A 89 47.93 -29.33 56.33
CA LYS A 89 48.04 -27.94 56.80
C LYS A 89 48.10 -26.94 55.65
N GLU A 90 48.81 -27.27 54.57
CA GLU A 90 48.89 -26.43 53.37
C GLU A 90 47.53 -26.34 52.63
N ASP A 91 46.80 -27.45 52.49
CA ASP A 91 45.45 -27.46 51.90
C ASP A 91 44.42 -26.70 52.76
N GLU A 92 44.48 -26.85 54.09
CA GLU A 92 43.63 -26.08 55.01
C GLU A 92 43.92 -24.57 54.92
N ALA A 93 45.19 -24.18 54.86
CA ALA A 93 45.60 -22.79 54.66
C ALA A 93 45.11 -22.26 53.30
N TYR A 94 45.23 -23.05 52.23
CA TYR A 94 44.72 -22.70 50.90
C TYR A 94 43.19 -22.51 50.91
N ARG A 95 42.43 -23.46 51.45
CA ARG A 95 40.96 -23.34 51.55
C ARG A 95 40.53 -22.15 52.38
N THR A 96 41.27 -21.82 53.44
CA THR A 96 40.97 -20.66 54.29
C THR A 96 41.23 -19.36 53.54
N THR A 97 42.34 -19.26 52.80
CA THR A 97 42.63 -18.07 51.99
C THR A 97 41.64 -17.90 50.84
N GLU A 98 41.24 -18.99 50.18
CA GLU A 98 40.23 -18.95 49.13
C GLU A 98 38.85 -18.52 49.65
N ARG A 99 38.42 -19.00 50.82
CA ARG A 99 37.18 -18.54 51.47
C ARG A 99 37.23 -17.04 51.78
N MET A 100 38.33 -16.56 52.37
CA MET A 100 38.52 -15.13 52.62
C MET A 100 38.52 -14.30 51.33
N GLN A 101 39.08 -14.81 50.24
CA GLN A 101 39.04 -14.13 48.94
C GLN A 101 37.61 -14.05 48.39
N ARG A 102 36.87 -15.16 48.38
CA ARG A 102 35.47 -15.18 47.93
C ARG A 102 34.59 -14.23 48.77
N GLU A 103 34.75 -14.24 50.09
CA GLU A 103 34.03 -13.31 50.97
C GLU A 103 34.35 -11.85 50.64
N ARG A 104 35.62 -11.52 50.37
CA ARG A 104 36.03 -10.17 49.95
C ARG A 104 35.44 -9.77 48.59
N GLU A 105 35.39 -10.69 47.63
CA GLU A 105 34.79 -10.45 46.31
C GLU A 105 33.28 -10.22 46.42
N GLU A 106 32.58 -11.04 47.20
CA GLU A 106 31.15 -10.86 47.47
C GLU A 106 30.87 -9.53 48.20
N GLU A 107 31.70 -9.17 49.18
CA GLU A 107 31.60 -7.88 49.85
C GLU A 107 31.80 -6.73 48.87
N LEU A 108 32.74 -6.84 47.94
CA LEU A 108 32.97 -5.80 46.93
C LEU A 108 31.75 -5.66 46.01
N GLN A 109 31.20 -6.77 45.51
CA GLN A 109 29.99 -6.79 44.68
C GLN A 109 28.80 -6.16 45.42
N LYS A 110 28.56 -6.58 46.66
CA LYS A 110 27.49 -6.02 47.51
C LYS A 110 27.71 -4.52 47.74
N ARG A 111 28.95 -4.07 47.94
CA ARG A 111 29.28 -2.64 48.10
C ARG A 111 29.01 -1.85 46.82
N GLU A 112 29.33 -2.39 45.65
CA GLU A 112 29.05 -1.76 44.35
C GLU A 112 27.55 -1.69 44.06
N GLU A 113 26.81 -2.75 44.36
CA GLU A 113 25.36 -2.77 44.23
C GLU A 113 24.70 -1.76 45.18
N VAL A 114 25.15 -1.69 46.43
CA VAL A 114 24.69 -0.66 47.38
C VAL A 114 24.99 0.75 46.87
N LYS A 115 26.15 0.99 46.25
CA LYS A 115 26.46 2.28 45.63
C LYS A 115 25.49 2.60 44.48
N ARG A 116 25.29 1.66 43.56
CA ARG A 116 24.33 1.82 42.44
C ARG A 116 22.92 2.10 42.93
N LEU A 117 22.42 1.32 43.88
CA LEU A 117 21.08 1.50 44.45
C LEU A 117 20.95 2.85 45.17
N ARG A 118 22.00 3.31 45.86
CA ARG A 118 22.01 4.65 46.46
C ARG A 118 21.92 5.75 45.39
N GLU A 119 22.65 5.64 44.29
CA GLU A 119 22.58 6.59 43.17
C GLU A 119 21.20 6.59 42.49
N GLU A 120 20.58 5.43 42.32
CA GLU A 120 19.20 5.31 41.79
C GLU A 120 18.18 5.90 42.76
N TYR A 121 18.31 5.63 44.05
CA TYR A 121 17.45 6.20 45.08
C TYR A 121 17.51 7.73 45.07
N VAL A 122 18.71 8.32 44.99
CA VAL A 122 18.87 9.78 44.89
C VAL A 122 18.20 10.31 43.62
N ARG A 123 18.45 9.69 42.45
CA ARG A 123 17.82 10.09 41.18
C ARG A 123 16.30 10.06 41.24
N LEU A 124 15.72 9.03 41.87
CA LEU A 124 14.28 8.91 42.03
C LEU A 124 13.72 9.95 43.01
N GLN A 125 14.44 10.27 44.09
CA GLN A 125 14.07 11.34 45.01
C GLN A 125 14.09 12.70 44.33
N ASP A 126 15.10 13.00 43.52
CA ASP A 126 15.17 14.23 42.74
C ASP A 126 14.00 14.34 41.75
N LYS A 127 13.69 13.24 41.04
CA LYS A 127 12.55 13.21 40.12
C LYS A 127 11.22 13.40 40.84
N LYS A 128 11.04 12.76 42.00
CA LYS A 128 9.85 12.93 42.85
C LYS A 128 9.73 14.38 43.32
N ALA A 129 10.82 15.00 43.75
CA ALA A 129 10.84 16.40 44.16
C ALA A 129 10.48 17.34 43.00
N GLU A 130 10.99 17.08 41.78
CA GLU A 130 10.63 17.89 40.61
C GLU A 130 9.15 17.76 40.24
N LEU A 131 8.61 16.54 40.23
CA LEU A 131 7.18 16.33 39.99
C LEU A 131 6.32 16.97 41.09
N HIS A 132 6.78 16.91 42.35
CA HIS A 132 6.07 17.57 43.44
C HIS A 132 6.03 19.09 43.25
N ARG A 133 7.16 19.71 42.88
CA ARG A 133 7.21 21.14 42.52
C ARG A 133 6.29 21.47 41.35
N GLN A 134 6.19 20.61 40.34
CA GLN A 134 5.24 20.80 39.22
C GLN A 134 3.80 20.83 39.71
N VAL A 135 3.41 19.84 40.52
CA VAL A 135 2.05 19.79 41.09
C VAL A 135 1.78 21.01 41.98
N GLU A 136 2.77 21.46 42.78
CA GLU A 136 2.64 22.68 43.58
C GLU A 136 2.47 23.93 42.72
N ARG A 137 3.19 24.04 41.59
CA ARG A 137 3.01 25.13 40.62
C ARG A 137 1.59 25.10 40.06
N ASP A 138 1.10 23.92 39.69
CA ASP A 138 -0.22 23.75 39.08
C ASP A 138 -1.38 23.86 40.08
N ALA A 139 -1.10 23.72 41.38
CA ALA A 139 -2.10 23.88 42.45
C ALA A 139 -2.74 25.28 42.45
N VAL A 140 -2.06 26.30 41.90
CA VAL A 140 -2.65 27.63 41.71
C VAL A 140 -3.84 27.58 40.76
N TYR A 141 -3.72 26.85 39.65
CA TYR A 141 -4.80 26.69 38.67
C TYR A 141 -5.95 25.85 39.25
N GLN A 142 -5.64 24.81 40.01
CA GLN A 142 -6.68 24.03 40.70
C GLN A 142 -7.50 24.92 41.65
N LYS A 143 -6.84 25.71 42.52
CA LYS A 143 -7.53 26.64 43.43
C LYS A 143 -8.34 27.69 42.68
N TYR A 144 -7.82 28.18 41.56
CA TYR A 144 -8.54 29.11 40.69
C TYR A 144 -9.82 28.46 40.11
N MET A 145 -9.71 27.22 39.59
CA MET A 145 -10.85 26.49 39.04
C MET A 145 -11.89 26.16 40.12
N GLU A 146 -11.47 25.77 41.32
CA GLU A 146 -12.37 25.55 42.46
C GLU A 146 -13.10 26.85 42.85
N ARG A 147 -12.42 28.00 42.81
CA ARG A 147 -13.05 29.30 43.03
C ARG A 147 -14.04 29.64 41.91
N ALA A 148 -13.68 29.37 40.66
CA ALA A 148 -14.55 29.58 39.50
C ALA A 148 -15.83 28.73 39.59
N VAL A 149 -15.72 27.47 40.02
CA VAL A 149 -16.89 26.61 40.29
C VAL A 149 -17.80 27.21 41.35
N LYS A 150 -17.24 27.71 42.47
CA LYS A 150 -18.03 28.38 43.53
C LYS A 150 -18.76 29.64 43.05
N MET A 151 -18.21 30.33 42.06
CA MET A 151 -18.79 31.54 41.48
C MET A 151 -19.79 31.24 40.35
N THR A 152 -19.92 29.98 39.94
CA THR A 152 -20.75 29.56 38.81
C THR A 152 -21.78 28.52 39.27
N LYS A 153 -22.66 28.10 38.35
CA LYS A 153 -23.73 27.14 38.64
C LYS A 153 -23.28 25.66 38.52
N PHE A 154 -22.00 25.42 38.25
CA PHE A 154 -21.48 24.06 38.04
C PHE A 154 -21.23 23.38 39.38
N LYS A 155 -21.45 22.07 39.43
CA LYS A 155 -21.31 21.25 40.65
C LYS A 155 -19.85 20.97 40.98
N ASP A 156 -19.03 20.76 39.96
CA ASP A 156 -17.62 20.39 40.09
C ASP A 156 -16.77 20.96 38.94
N VAL A 157 -15.44 20.88 39.11
CA VAL A 157 -14.47 21.34 38.11
C VAL A 157 -14.61 20.57 36.79
N PRO A 158 -14.80 19.23 36.77
CA PRO A 158 -15.05 18.48 35.53
C PRO A 158 -16.27 18.96 34.75
N GLN A 159 -17.40 19.28 35.42
CA GLN A 159 -18.59 19.78 34.74
C GLN A 159 -18.35 21.17 34.14
N LEU A 160 -17.60 22.03 34.83
CA LEU A 160 -17.16 23.32 34.29
C LEU A 160 -16.27 23.15 33.05
N ILE A 161 -15.30 22.23 33.10
CA ILE A 161 -14.42 21.91 31.95
C ILE A 161 -15.25 21.38 30.78
N SER A 162 -16.15 20.42 31.01
CA SER A 162 -17.02 19.87 29.96
C SER A 162 -17.88 20.94 29.30
N ASN A 163 -18.31 21.96 30.06
CA ASN A 163 -19.01 23.10 29.51
C ASN A 163 -18.09 23.97 28.63
N PHE A 164 -16.87 24.27 29.06
CA PHE A 164 -15.90 25.01 28.23
C PHE A 164 -15.56 24.25 26.94
N GLU A 165 -15.34 22.95 27.02
CA GLU A 165 -15.12 22.12 25.84
C GLU A 165 -16.33 22.14 24.89
N ARG A 166 -17.54 22.12 25.45
CA ARG A 166 -18.77 22.25 24.65
C ARG A 166 -18.84 23.61 23.97
N LEU A 167 -18.50 24.69 24.67
CA LEU A 167 -18.47 26.04 24.11
C LEU A 167 -17.41 26.19 23.01
N LEU A 168 -16.21 25.63 23.21
CA LEU A 168 -15.16 25.59 22.18
C LEU A 168 -15.63 24.85 20.93
N ARG A 169 -16.21 23.65 21.10
CA ARG A 169 -16.79 22.90 19.96
C ARG A 169 -17.92 23.67 19.27
N PHE A 170 -18.71 24.42 20.03
CA PHE A 170 -19.80 25.23 19.50
C PHE A 170 -19.28 26.44 18.70
N GLU A 171 -18.21 27.08 19.16
CA GLU A 171 -17.53 28.15 18.43
C GLU A 171 -16.92 27.64 17.11
N GLU A 172 -16.23 26.49 17.14
CA GLU A 172 -15.72 25.85 15.92
C GLU A 172 -16.84 25.50 14.94
N LEU A 173 -17.97 24.99 15.45
CA LEU A 173 -19.12 24.67 14.61
C LEU A 173 -19.72 25.94 14.01
N HIS A 174 -19.85 27.01 14.79
CA HIS A 174 -20.34 28.30 14.31
C HIS A 174 -19.45 28.90 13.22
N GLN A 175 -18.13 28.79 13.36
CA GLN A 175 -17.20 29.23 12.32
C GLN A 175 -17.38 28.44 11.03
N ARG A 176 -17.49 27.11 11.12
CA ARG A 176 -17.76 26.25 9.95
C ARG A 176 -19.10 26.57 9.29
N ASP A 177 -20.14 26.81 10.09
CA ASP A 177 -21.47 27.16 9.58
C ASP A 177 -21.46 28.53 8.89
N ALA A 178 -20.74 29.51 9.43
CA ALA A 178 -20.57 30.82 8.81
C ALA A 178 -19.83 30.73 7.46
N GLU A 179 -18.73 29.96 7.40
CA GLU A 179 -18.01 29.69 6.15
C GLU A 179 -18.89 28.98 5.12
N SER A 180 -19.68 28.00 5.56
CA SER A 180 -20.63 27.28 4.70
C SER A 180 -21.70 28.22 4.17
N ALA A 181 -22.27 29.07 5.03
CA ALA A 181 -23.27 30.07 4.65
C ALA A 181 -22.70 31.08 3.65
N GLN A 182 -21.45 31.53 3.83
CA GLN A 182 -20.77 32.40 2.87
C GLN A 182 -20.63 31.73 1.50
N LYS A 183 -20.18 30.48 1.45
CA LYS A 183 -20.07 29.71 0.19
C LYS A 183 -21.42 29.55 -0.51
N VAL A 184 -22.49 29.30 0.26
CA VAL A 184 -23.85 29.22 -0.28
C VAL A 184 -24.27 30.57 -0.87
N GLU A 185 -23.97 31.68 -0.20
CA GLU A 185 -24.33 33.00 -0.68
C GLU A 185 -23.53 33.41 -1.92
N GLU A 186 -22.24 33.07 -1.98
CA GLU A 186 -21.41 33.22 -3.19
C GLU A 186 -21.99 32.41 -4.36
N ASN A 187 -22.36 31.15 -4.12
CA ASN A 187 -23.00 30.31 -5.14
C ASN A 187 -24.35 30.86 -5.60
N LYS A 188 -25.17 31.43 -4.70
CA LYS A 188 -26.42 32.09 -5.09
C LYS A 188 -26.15 33.29 -5.99
N ARG A 189 -25.13 34.10 -5.69
CA ARG A 189 -24.73 35.25 -6.50
C ARG A 189 -24.26 34.81 -7.90
N THR A 190 -23.44 33.77 -7.99
CA THR A 190 -22.99 33.24 -9.29
C THR A 190 -24.15 32.69 -10.11
N VAL A 191 -25.07 31.94 -9.48
CA VAL A 191 -26.28 31.44 -10.14
C VAL A 191 -27.18 32.58 -10.62
N ALA A 192 -27.37 33.63 -9.81
CA ALA A 192 -28.15 34.80 -10.21
C ALA A 192 -27.52 35.51 -11.42
N ALA A 193 -26.21 35.77 -11.38
CA ALA A 193 -25.50 36.39 -12.48
C ALA A 193 -25.57 35.56 -13.78
N LEU A 194 -25.45 34.24 -13.69
CA LEU A 194 -25.59 33.34 -14.83
C LEU A 194 -27.02 33.34 -15.40
N LYS A 195 -28.04 33.40 -14.54
CA LYS A 195 -29.45 33.54 -14.98
C LYS A 195 -29.67 34.85 -15.71
N ASP A 196 -29.15 35.95 -15.19
CA ASP A 196 -29.28 37.27 -15.84
C ASP A 196 -28.56 37.28 -17.19
N GLN A 197 -27.35 36.73 -17.26
CA GLN A 197 -26.62 36.59 -18.53
C GLN A 197 -27.38 35.72 -19.53
N HIS A 198 -27.94 34.58 -19.08
CA HIS A 198 -28.75 33.72 -19.94
C HIS A 198 -29.98 34.45 -20.47
N ASN A 199 -30.70 35.18 -19.61
CA ASN A 199 -31.87 35.97 -19.99
C ASN A 199 -31.51 37.05 -21.01
N LEU A 200 -30.38 37.73 -20.85
CA LEU A 200 -29.90 38.72 -21.82
C LEU A 200 -29.62 38.09 -23.20
N VAL A 201 -28.92 36.95 -23.23
CA VAL A 201 -28.65 36.23 -24.49
C VAL A 201 -29.96 35.75 -25.12
N TRP A 202 -30.87 35.21 -24.31
CA TRP A 202 -32.18 34.75 -24.79
C TRP A 202 -32.97 35.91 -25.42
N LEU A 203 -33.03 37.07 -24.75
CA LEU A 203 -33.70 38.26 -25.27
C LEU A 203 -33.04 38.76 -26.55
N GLN A 204 -31.71 38.78 -26.61
CA GLN A 204 -30.98 39.16 -27.83
C GLN A 204 -31.36 38.24 -28.99
N ARG A 205 -31.32 36.91 -28.79
CA ARG A 205 -31.69 35.94 -29.82
C ARG A 205 -33.15 36.07 -30.23
N ASN A 206 -34.05 36.29 -29.28
CA ASN A 206 -35.46 36.49 -29.57
C ASN A 206 -35.69 37.75 -30.42
N ASN A 207 -35.00 38.84 -30.11
CA ASN A 207 -35.05 40.08 -30.89
C ASN A 207 -34.49 39.89 -32.31
N GLU A 208 -33.40 39.14 -32.47
CA GLU A 208 -32.83 38.80 -33.78
C GLU A 208 -33.77 37.92 -34.63
N MET A 209 -34.51 37.02 -33.98
CA MET A 209 -35.43 36.10 -34.65
C MET A 209 -36.78 36.75 -35.01
N TYR A 210 -37.24 37.73 -34.24
CA TYR A 210 -38.55 38.36 -34.40
C TYR A 210 -38.84 38.94 -35.81
N PRO A 211 -37.93 39.65 -36.49
CA PRO A 211 -38.24 40.23 -37.82
C PRO A 211 -38.21 39.22 -38.97
N LEU A 212 -37.53 38.07 -38.83
CA LEU A 212 -37.28 37.13 -39.92
C LEU A 212 -38.56 36.61 -40.61
N PRO A 213 -39.67 36.28 -39.92
CA PRO A 213 -40.89 35.84 -40.58
C PRO A 213 -41.54 36.94 -41.43
N ALA A 214 -41.47 38.20 -40.98
CA ALA A 214 -42.02 39.33 -41.72
C ALA A 214 -41.20 39.61 -42.98
N GLU A 215 -39.87 39.54 -42.89
CA GLU A 215 -38.96 39.64 -44.04
C GLU A 215 -39.20 38.50 -45.04
N LEU A 216 -39.33 37.26 -44.55
CA LEU A 216 -39.65 36.11 -45.37
C LEU A 216 -41.01 36.25 -46.08
N ALA A 217 -42.02 36.75 -45.38
CA ALA A 217 -43.34 37.01 -45.97
C ALA A 217 -43.26 38.10 -47.06
N LYS A 218 -42.46 39.14 -46.85
CA LYS A 218 -42.22 40.20 -47.84
C LYS A 218 -41.58 39.65 -49.11
N GLU A 219 -40.51 38.85 -48.98
CA GLU A 219 -39.85 38.25 -50.16
C GLU A 219 -40.75 37.23 -50.87
N ARG A 220 -41.52 36.43 -50.13
CA ARG A 220 -42.53 35.53 -50.71
C ARG A 220 -43.60 36.30 -51.48
N SER A 221 -44.11 37.40 -50.93
CA SER A 221 -45.08 38.25 -51.63
C SER A 221 -44.51 38.78 -52.95
N LYS A 222 -43.26 39.24 -52.96
CA LYS A 222 -42.59 39.67 -54.20
C LYS A 222 -42.49 38.53 -55.21
N SER A 223 -42.06 37.33 -54.79
CA SER A 223 -42.01 36.14 -55.68
C SER A 223 -43.36 35.90 -56.33
N VAL A 224 -44.44 35.87 -55.55
CA VAL A 224 -45.81 35.66 -56.06
C VAL A 224 -46.22 36.75 -57.05
N THR A 225 -45.89 38.03 -56.79
CA THR A 225 -46.19 39.10 -57.75
C THR A 225 -45.45 38.93 -59.08
N TRP A 226 -44.18 38.53 -59.04
CA TRP A 226 -43.39 38.26 -60.23
C TRP A 226 -43.85 37.02 -60.98
N GLU A 227 -44.21 35.96 -60.27
CA GLU A 227 -44.83 34.76 -60.85
C GLU A 227 -46.13 35.09 -61.56
N ARG A 228 -46.99 35.94 -60.96
CA ARG A 228 -48.23 36.39 -61.60
C ARG A 228 -47.97 37.22 -62.85
N ARG A 229 -47.02 38.16 -62.80
CA ARG A 229 -46.62 38.96 -63.98
C ARG A 229 -46.07 38.07 -65.09
N TRP A 230 -45.20 37.12 -64.75
CA TRP A 230 -44.65 36.15 -65.69
C TRP A 230 -45.73 35.29 -66.34
N ALA A 231 -46.67 34.76 -65.53
CA ALA A 231 -47.80 33.99 -66.02
C ALA A 231 -48.67 34.81 -66.98
N HIS A 232 -48.90 36.09 -66.68
CA HIS A 232 -49.67 36.99 -67.55
C HIS A 232 -48.96 37.26 -68.89
N ILE A 233 -47.65 37.51 -68.87
CA ILE A 233 -46.84 37.66 -70.09
C ILE A 233 -46.91 36.39 -70.92
N LYS A 234 -46.72 35.22 -70.30
CA LYS A 234 -46.79 33.92 -70.97
C LYS A 234 -48.16 33.68 -71.59
N GLN A 235 -49.25 33.97 -70.85
CA GLN A 235 -50.61 33.81 -71.36
C GLN A 235 -50.88 34.76 -72.53
N THR A 236 -50.41 36.01 -72.45
CA THR A 236 -50.59 36.99 -73.52
C THR A 236 -49.79 36.62 -74.76
N ALA A 237 -48.54 36.17 -74.59
CA ALA A 237 -47.72 35.65 -75.68
C ALA A 237 -48.42 34.46 -76.34
N ALA A 238 -48.90 33.48 -75.58
CA ALA A 238 -49.63 32.32 -76.11
C ALA A 238 -50.88 32.75 -76.91
N LYS A 239 -51.66 33.71 -76.42
CA LYS A 239 -52.82 34.27 -77.14
C LYS A 239 -52.41 34.96 -78.45
N LYS A 240 -51.36 35.78 -78.43
CA LYS A 240 -50.85 36.46 -79.64
C LYS A 240 -50.31 35.47 -80.66
N THR A 241 -49.57 34.44 -80.22
CA THR A 241 -49.07 33.37 -81.08
C THR A 241 -50.23 32.58 -81.70
N LEU A 242 -51.28 32.28 -80.93
CA LEU A 242 -52.48 31.62 -81.46
C LEU A 242 -53.20 32.48 -82.50
N LEU A 243 -53.46 33.76 -82.20
CA LEU A 243 -54.10 34.70 -83.14
C LEU A 243 -53.27 34.86 -84.41
N MET A 244 -51.95 35.01 -84.28
CA MET A 244 -51.04 35.06 -85.42
C MET A 244 -51.20 33.78 -86.26
N GLY A 245 -51.17 32.60 -85.64
CA GLY A 245 -51.42 31.34 -86.34
C GLY A 245 -52.78 31.30 -87.06
N GLN A 246 -53.85 31.80 -86.44
CA GLN A 246 -55.17 31.90 -87.07
C GLN A 246 -55.19 32.85 -88.27
N ILE A 247 -54.55 34.02 -88.18
CA ILE A 247 -54.43 34.97 -89.28
C ILE A 247 -53.64 34.34 -90.43
N LYS A 248 -52.51 33.70 -90.14
CA LYS A 248 -51.71 33.00 -91.15
C LYS A 248 -52.53 31.93 -91.89
N MET A 249 -53.28 31.12 -91.15
CA MET A 249 -54.14 30.09 -91.75
C MET A 249 -55.29 30.69 -92.57
N ALA A 250 -55.94 31.75 -92.09
CA ALA A 250 -57.03 32.40 -92.82
C ALA A 250 -56.54 33.08 -94.11
N ALA A 251 -55.41 33.78 -94.05
CA ALA A 251 -54.76 34.39 -95.22
C ALA A 251 -54.36 33.33 -96.25
N PHE A 252 -53.71 32.25 -95.80
CA PHE A 252 -53.34 31.13 -96.66
C PHE A 252 -54.57 30.49 -97.31
N ASN A 253 -55.65 30.22 -96.55
CA ASN A 253 -56.87 29.65 -97.11
C ASN A 253 -57.54 30.57 -98.15
N LEU A 254 -57.53 31.89 -97.94
CA LEU A 254 -58.06 32.86 -98.92
C LEU A 254 -57.21 32.88 -100.20
N TYR A 255 -55.88 32.85 -100.05
CA TYR A 255 -54.95 32.73 -101.16
C TYR A 255 -55.17 31.43 -101.94
N ASP A 256 -55.26 30.30 -101.23
CA ASP A 256 -55.46 28.96 -101.82
C ASP A 256 -56.77 28.87 -102.62
N MET A 257 -57.85 29.48 -102.13
CA MET A 257 -59.12 29.58 -102.87
C MET A 257 -58.99 30.38 -104.17
N ARG A 258 -58.13 31.40 -104.22
CA ARG A 258 -57.82 32.14 -105.45
C ARG A 258 -56.96 31.29 -106.38
N SER A 259 -55.83 30.76 -105.89
CA SER A 259 -54.88 30.02 -106.72
C SER A 259 -55.46 28.70 -107.25
N GLY A 260 -56.42 28.09 -106.55
CA GLY A 260 -57.17 26.93 -107.05
C GLY A 260 -58.07 27.23 -108.27
N ALA A 261 -58.32 28.51 -108.58
CA ALA A 261 -59.05 28.93 -109.79
C ALA A 261 -58.14 29.27 -110.98
N GLU A 262 -56.84 29.49 -110.75
CA GLU A 262 -55.84 29.86 -111.74
C GLU A 262 -54.72 28.80 -111.77
N ASP A 263 -54.89 27.77 -112.59
CA ASP A 263 -53.96 26.64 -112.68
C ASP A 263 -52.67 27.07 -113.43
N GLY A 264 -51.71 27.71 -112.72
CA GLY A 264 -50.42 28.08 -113.32
C GLY A 264 -49.44 28.99 -112.56
N GLU A 265 -49.80 29.64 -111.44
CA GLU A 265 -48.87 30.53 -110.72
C GLU A 265 -48.02 29.81 -109.66
N LYS A 266 -46.81 30.35 -109.39
CA LYS A 266 -45.86 29.80 -108.41
C LYS A 266 -46.48 29.85 -107.01
N ALA A 267 -46.59 28.70 -106.35
CA ALA A 267 -47.12 28.60 -104.99
C ALA A 267 -46.31 29.47 -104.01
N VAL A 268 -46.98 30.43 -103.36
CA VAL A 268 -46.42 31.27 -102.29
C VAL A 268 -46.28 30.43 -101.00
N ASP A 269 -45.18 30.62 -100.25
CA ASP A 269 -44.93 29.88 -99.01
C ASP A 269 -46.01 30.18 -97.94
N MET A 270 -46.41 29.15 -97.20
CA MET A 270 -47.43 29.24 -96.16
C MET A 270 -47.05 30.24 -95.05
N CYS A 271 -45.75 30.44 -94.78
CA CYS A 271 -45.30 31.38 -93.76
C CYS A 271 -45.24 32.84 -94.21
N ASP A 272 -45.29 33.11 -95.52
CA ASP A 272 -45.23 34.43 -96.12
C ASP A 272 -46.63 35.05 -96.27
N THR A 273 -47.17 35.48 -95.13
CA THR A 273 -48.54 36.01 -95.01
C THR A 273 -48.71 37.36 -95.72
N GLU A 274 -47.65 38.16 -95.85
CA GLU A 274 -47.72 39.48 -96.49
C GLU A 274 -47.97 39.32 -98.00
N THR A 275 -47.15 38.50 -98.66
CA THR A 275 -47.31 38.21 -100.10
C THR A 275 -48.67 37.56 -100.42
N GLN A 276 -49.14 36.62 -99.59
CA GLN A 276 -50.48 36.00 -99.76
C GLN A 276 -51.62 37.03 -99.72
N LEU A 277 -51.58 37.97 -98.76
CA LEU A 277 -52.62 38.98 -98.62
C LEU A 277 -52.58 40.03 -99.75
N GLU A 278 -51.39 40.41 -100.22
CA GLU A 278 -51.24 41.30 -101.37
C GLU A 278 -51.86 40.70 -102.64
N GLU A 279 -51.66 39.40 -102.84
CA GLU A 279 -52.23 38.65 -103.96
C GLU A 279 -53.76 38.52 -103.87
N VAL A 280 -54.30 38.23 -102.69
CA VAL A 280 -55.75 38.23 -102.43
C VAL A 280 -56.34 39.63 -102.63
N GLN A 281 -55.63 40.69 -102.22
CA GLN A 281 -56.07 42.07 -102.39
C GLN A 281 -56.15 42.46 -103.88
N LYS A 282 -55.14 42.12 -104.68
CA LYS A 282 -55.17 42.33 -106.14
C LYS A 282 -56.38 41.64 -106.76
N PHE A 283 -56.63 40.39 -106.40
CA PHE A 283 -57.81 39.65 -106.88
C PHE A 283 -59.14 40.34 -106.57
N PHE A 284 -59.32 40.86 -105.35
CA PHE A 284 -60.54 41.62 -105.01
C PHE A 284 -60.66 42.92 -105.82
N GLN A 285 -59.56 43.64 -106.02
CA GLN A 285 -59.53 44.86 -106.84
C GLN A 285 -59.87 44.56 -108.30
N ASP A 286 -59.25 43.53 -108.87
CA ASP A 286 -59.54 43.06 -110.22
C ASP A 286 -61.01 42.62 -110.37
N SER A 287 -61.57 41.97 -109.34
CA SER A 287 -62.99 41.59 -109.29
C SER A 287 -63.93 42.79 -109.20
N GLU A 288 -63.60 43.80 -108.38
CA GLU A 288 -64.38 45.04 -108.27
C GLU A 288 -64.36 45.83 -109.59
N ASP A 289 -63.20 45.91 -110.23
CA ASP A 289 -63.06 46.58 -111.52
C ASP A 289 -63.81 45.82 -112.63
N PHE A 290 -63.79 44.49 -112.62
CA PHE A 290 -64.63 43.66 -113.50
C PHE A 290 -66.12 43.92 -113.28
N LEU A 291 -66.59 43.97 -112.03
CA LEU A 291 -67.99 44.25 -111.71
C LEU A 291 -68.42 45.67 -112.10
N ARG A 292 -67.54 46.67 -111.95
CA ARG A 292 -67.77 48.05 -112.40
C ARG A 292 -67.89 48.16 -113.91
N GLN A 293 -67.14 47.35 -114.66
CA GLN A 293 -67.23 47.31 -116.12
C GLN A 293 -68.52 46.63 -116.62
N HIS A 294 -69.15 45.76 -115.83
CA HIS A 294 -70.32 44.97 -116.21
C HIS A 294 -71.67 45.42 -115.59
N GLN A 295 -71.76 46.62 -115.00
CA GLN A 295 -73.02 47.12 -114.41
C GLN A 295 -73.94 47.85 -115.43
N PRO A 296 -75.20 47.41 -115.67
CA PRO A 296 -76.19 48.15 -116.44
C PRO A 296 -76.85 49.29 -115.63
N ALA A 297 -77.23 50.37 -116.33
CA ALA A 297 -77.51 51.71 -115.79
C ALA A 297 -78.78 51.89 -114.92
N GLU A 298 -79.59 50.86 -114.66
CA GLU A 298 -80.91 51.03 -114.01
C GLU A 298 -80.96 50.75 -112.49
N GLN A 299 -79.88 50.29 -111.85
CA GLN A 299 -79.88 49.99 -110.40
C GLN A 299 -79.22 51.05 -109.50
N ARG A 300 -79.00 52.28 -109.99
CA ARG A 300 -78.40 53.38 -109.19
C ARG A 300 -79.36 54.08 -108.20
N LEU A 301 -80.64 53.72 -108.12
CA LEU A 301 -81.63 54.50 -107.35
C LEU A 301 -82.36 53.78 -106.20
N LEU A 302 -82.08 52.51 -105.89
CA LEU A 302 -82.84 51.81 -104.84
C LEU A 302 -81.97 50.90 -103.97
N LEU A 303 -80.97 51.47 -103.29
CA LEU A 303 -80.32 51.00 -102.05
C LEU A 303 -79.24 52.07 -101.73
N GLY A 304 -79.49 53.11 -100.94
CA GLY A 304 -80.19 53.07 -99.66
C GLY A 304 -79.21 52.62 -98.57
N ALA A 305 -78.50 53.59 -98.00
CA ALA A 305 -77.71 53.55 -96.75
C ALA A 305 -76.39 52.75 -96.71
N PRO A 306 -75.25 53.40 -96.42
CA PRO A 306 -74.10 52.70 -95.84
C PRO A 306 -74.45 52.31 -94.40
N LEU A 307 -74.51 51.01 -94.15
CA LEU A 307 -74.54 50.41 -92.82
C LEU A 307 -73.30 50.86 -92.02
N TYR A 308 -73.57 51.28 -90.80
CA TYR A 308 -72.67 51.71 -89.75
C TYR A 308 -71.41 50.83 -89.60
N TRP A 309 -70.24 51.44 -89.48
CA TRP A 309 -69.07 50.82 -88.81
C TRP A 309 -68.62 51.71 -87.65
N SER A 310 -69.39 51.71 -86.56
CA SER A 310 -68.91 52.23 -85.27
C SER A 310 -68.04 51.19 -84.59
N GLY A 311 -66.77 51.14 -84.98
CA GLY A 311 -65.74 50.32 -84.36
C GLY A 311 -64.54 51.17 -83.97
N GLY A 312 -64.75 52.29 -83.26
CA GLY A 312 -63.66 53.01 -82.60
C GLY A 312 -63.06 52.16 -81.45
N PRO A 313 -61.75 52.27 -81.18
CA PRO A 313 -61.08 51.40 -80.21
C PRO A 313 -61.65 51.62 -78.82
N LYS A 314 -62.27 50.58 -78.23
CA LYS A 314 -62.57 50.54 -76.80
C LYS A 314 -61.23 50.60 -76.06
N GLN A 315 -60.95 51.73 -75.42
CA GLN A 315 -59.91 51.82 -74.40
C GLN A 315 -60.21 50.76 -73.32
N LEU A 316 -59.27 49.83 -73.15
CA LEU A 316 -59.27 48.94 -71.99
C LEU A 316 -59.14 49.80 -70.72
N PRO A 317 -59.92 49.54 -69.66
CA PRO A 317 -59.73 50.22 -68.39
C PRO A 317 -58.33 49.91 -67.86
N ALA A 318 -57.61 50.95 -67.48
CA ALA A 318 -56.35 50.85 -66.78
C ALA A 318 -56.54 50.01 -65.52
N LEU A 319 -55.79 48.91 -65.41
CA LEU A 319 -55.67 48.15 -64.17
C LEU A 319 -54.95 49.01 -63.14
N PRO A 320 -55.41 49.05 -61.87
CA PRO A 320 -54.69 49.73 -60.82
C PRO A 320 -53.32 49.08 -60.63
N VAL A 321 -52.31 49.94 -60.58
CA VAL A 321 -50.96 49.59 -60.17
C VAL A 321 -50.99 49.53 -58.64
N ASP A 322 -50.97 48.31 -58.12
CA ASP A 322 -50.41 47.97 -56.80
C ASP A 322 -49.68 46.62 -56.92
#